data_AF-A0AAU2KMC9-F1
#
_entry.id   AF-A0AAU2KMC9-F1
#
_cell.length_a   1.000
_cell.length_b   1.000
_cell.length_c   1.000
_cell.angle_alpha   90.00
_cell.angle_beta   90.00
_cell.angle_gamma   90.00
#
_symmetry.space_group_name_H-M   'P 1'
#
loop_
_entity.id
_entity.type
_entity.pdbx_description
1 polymer ?
#
loop_
_entity_poly.entity_id
_entity_poly.type
_entity_poly.pdbx_seq_one_letter_code
_entity_poly.pdbx_strand_id
1 'polypeptide(L)'
;MAFRSPVAEHELIRTIEIHQIRTRLRFPLRATFRWRPDAPLDVELTFHPVGGADVTWVLGRDLLSRGIRTLAGEGDVRIQPTAGPGRAGQVLLRLGAKPPIALFTLDRAELHSWLEETWAVVPAGAEADCLDWEFLGGLLADR
;
A
#
# COMPACT_ATOMS: atom_id res chain seq x y z
N MET A 1 24.00 20.60 -3.25
CA MET A 1 24.60 19.60 -4.16
C MET A 1 23.90 18.29 -3.83
N ALA A 2 22.86 17.93 -4.59
CA ALA A 2 21.94 16.86 -4.22
C ALA A 2 22.64 15.50 -4.34
N PHE A 3 22.78 14.78 -3.23
CA PHE A 3 23.19 13.39 -3.22
C PHE A 3 22.02 12.57 -3.79
N ARG A 4 21.97 12.41 -5.12
CA ARG A 4 21.07 11.41 -5.72
C ARG A 4 21.57 10.06 -5.25
N SER A 5 20.87 9.49 -4.27
CA SER A 5 21.15 8.13 -3.80
C SER A 5 21.05 7.18 -5.00
N PRO A 6 22.05 6.30 -5.23
CA PRO A 6 22.07 5.37 -6.36
C PRO A 6 20.90 4.35 -6.35
N VAL A 7 20.07 4.38 -5.30
CA VAL A 7 18.89 3.52 -5.14
C VAL A 7 17.67 4.06 -5.90
N ALA A 8 17.64 5.35 -6.26
CA ALA A 8 16.45 6.04 -6.81
C ALA A 8 15.86 5.48 -8.13
N GLU A 9 16.53 4.53 -8.78
CA GLU A 9 16.08 3.93 -10.04
C GLU A 9 15.18 2.70 -9.88
N HIS A 10 15.05 2.15 -8.66
CA HIS A 10 14.30 0.90 -8.42
C HIS A 10 12.82 1.16 -8.11
N GLU A 11 12.10 1.71 -9.07
CA GLU A 11 10.65 1.81 -8.97
C GLU A 11 9.98 0.44 -9.15
N LEU A 12 9.11 0.05 -8.22
CA LEU A 12 8.35 -1.20 -8.28
C LEU A 12 6.88 -0.88 -8.53
N ILE A 13 6.37 -1.31 -9.69
CA ILE A 13 4.95 -1.19 -10.06
C ILE A 13 4.36 -2.58 -10.25
N ARG A 14 3.18 -2.83 -9.67
CA ARG A 14 2.42 -4.05 -9.90
C ARG A 14 0.93 -3.77 -9.97
N THR A 15 0.30 -4.20 -11.06
CA THR A 15 -1.16 -4.20 -11.17
C THR A 15 -1.71 -5.55 -10.75
N ILE A 16 -2.59 -5.55 -9.75
CA ILE A 16 -3.23 -6.72 -9.14
C ILE A 16 -4.73 -6.67 -9.45
N GLU A 17 -5.34 -7.82 -9.74
CA GLU A 17 -6.80 -7.93 -9.74
C GLU A 17 -7.31 -7.97 -8.29
N ILE A 18 -8.20 -7.04 -7.97
CA ILE A 18 -8.84 -6.99 -6.66
C ILE A 18 -10.36 -6.97 -6.83
N HIS A 19 -11.07 -7.24 -5.74
CA HIS A 19 -12.53 -7.27 -5.75
C HIS A 19 -13.07 -6.21 -4.80
N GLN A 20 -13.83 -5.25 -5.33
CA GLN A 20 -14.62 -4.35 -4.50
C GLN A 20 -15.83 -5.08 -3.94
N ILE A 21 -16.02 -5.01 -2.63
CA ILE A 21 -17.21 -5.52 -1.95
C ILE A 21 -18.22 -4.39 -1.86
N ARG A 22 -19.38 -4.58 -2.51
CA ARG A 22 -20.54 -3.70 -2.36
C ARG A 22 -21.70 -4.54 -1.90
N THR A 23 -22.30 -4.15 -0.77
CA THR A 23 -23.36 -4.92 -0.07
C THR A 23 -22.95 -6.38 0.19
N ARG A 24 -23.25 -7.31 -0.72
CA ARG A 24 -22.85 -8.74 -0.67
C ARG A 24 -22.21 -9.23 -1.98
N LEU A 25 -22.02 -8.35 -2.94
CA LEU A 25 -21.47 -8.65 -4.26
C LEU A 25 -20.00 -8.25 -4.33
N ARG A 26 -19.26 -8.97 -5.18
CA ARG A 26 -17.84 -8.74 -5.46
C ARG A 26 -17.71 -8.31 -6.91
N PHE A 27 -17.10 -7.16 -7.15
CA PHE A 27 -16.87 -6.63 -8.48
C PHE A 27 -15.37 -6.58 -8.74
N PRO A 28 -14.86 -7.29 -9.77
CA PRO A 28 -13.44 -7.25 -10.09
C PRO A 28 -13.06 -5.86 -10.61
N LEU A 29 -11.88 -5.40 -10.22
CA LEU A 29 -11.23 -4.22 -10.77
C LEU A 29 -9.71 -4.36 -10.62
N ARG A 30 -8.97 -3.55 -11.36
CA ARG A 30 -7.51 -3.52 -11.27
C ARG A 30 -7.07 -2.48 -10.26
N ALA A 31 -6.05 -2.80 -9.48
CA ALA A 31 -5.38 -1.83 -8.63
C ALA A 31 -3.86 -1.87 -8.86
N THR A 32 -3.25 -0.71 -9.03
CA THR A 32 -1.82 -0.57 -9.26
C THR A 32 -1.15 -0.14 -7.96
N PHE A 33 -0.24 -0.98 -7.48
CA PHE A 33 0.68 -0.70 -6.39
C PHE A 33 1.95 -0.13 -6.97
N ARG A 34 2.38 1.02 -6.48
CA ARG A 34 3.63 1.69 -6.84
C ARG A 34 4.40 1.98 -5.56
N TRP A 35 5.68 1.60 -5.56
CA TRP A 35 6.60 1.87 -4.48
C TRP A 35 7.91 2.41 -5.05
N ARG A 36 8.51 3.35 -4.34
CA ARG A 36 9.81 3.93 -4.70
C ARG A 36 10.74 3.96 -3.49
N PRO A 37 12.04 3.78 -3.70
CA PRO A 37 13.02 3.79 -2.62
C PRO A 37 13.32 5.18 -2.05
N ASP A 38 12.98 6.25 -2.77
CA ASP A 38 13.08 7.64 -2.29
C ASP A 38 11.96 8.02 -1.30
N ALA A 39 10.89 7.23 -1.27
CA ALA A 39 9.79 7.33 -0.30
C ALA A 39 9.50 5.91 0.25
N PRO A 40 10.45 5.27 0.95
CA PRO A 40 10.41 3.83 1.23
C PRO A 40 9.26 3.42 2.15
N LEU A 41 8.69 4.37 2.90
CA LEU A 41 7.55 4.15 3.79
C LEU A 41 6.21 4.16 3.06
N ASP A 42 6.16 4.71 1.84
CA ASP A 42 4.92 4.99 1.13
C ASP A 42 4.66 3.96 0.03
N VAL A 43 3.43 3.49 -0.03
CA VAL A 43 2.89 2.69 -1.13
C VAL A 43 1.73 3.45 -1.74
N GLU A 44 1.88 3.85 -3.00
CA GLU A 44 0.82 4.43 -3.80
C GLU A 44 -0.06 3.29 -4.33
N LEU A 45 -1.35 3.31 -3.99
CA LEU A 45 -2.36 2.35 -4.42
C LEU A 45 -3.42 3.05 -5.26
N THR A 46 -3.40 2.82 -6.57
CA THR A 46 -4.34 3.39 -7.52
C THR A 46 -5.39 2.37 -7.92
N PHE A 47 -6.67 2.68 -7.70
CA PHE A 47 -7.81 1.87 -8.14
C PHE A 47 -8.27 2.31 -9.53
N HIS A 48 -8.56 1.35 -10.41
CA HIS A 48 -9.02 1.58 -11.79
C HIS A 48 -10.46 1.05 -11.99
N PRO A 49 -11.50 1.74 -11.49
CA PRO A 49 -12.88 1.31 -11.64
C PRO A 49 -13.35 1.41 -13.10
N VAL A 50 -14.12 0.43 -13.56
CA VAL A 50 -14.72 0.47 -14.90
C VAL A 50 -15.73 1.61 -14.99
N GLY A 51 -15.52 2.54 -15.93
CA GLY A 51 -16.41 3.69 -16.14
C GLY A 51 -16.31 4.78 -15.06
N GLY A 52 -15.29 4.74 -14.21
CA GLY A 52 -14.99 5.78 -13.22
C GLY A 52 -13.60 6.39 -13.44
N ALA A 53 -13.31 7.46 -12.70
CA ALA A 53 -11.96 8.00 -12.62
C ALA A 53 -11.09 7.16 -11.69
N ASP A 54 -9.79 7.14 -11.96
CA ASP A 54 -8.80 6.53 -11.09
C ASP A 54 -8.76 7.25 -9.73
N VAL A 55 -8.54 6.48 -8.67
CA VAL A 55 -8.43 6.99 -7.30
C VAL A 55 -7.17 6.45 -6.66
N THR A 56 -6.29 7.33 -6.20
CA THR A 56 -5.02 6.96 -5.55
C THR A 56 -5.09 7.19 -4.04
N TRP A 57 -4.61 6.19 -3.30
CA TRP A 57 -4.38 6.24 -1.86
C TRP A 57 -2.89 6.05 -1.58
N VAL A 58 -2.35 6.74 -0.58
CA VAL A 58 -1.00 6.47 -0.07
C VAL A 58 -1.14 5.73 1.25
N LEU A 59 -0.54 4.54 1.33
CA LEU A 59 -0.59 3.66 2.49
C LEU A 59 0.82 3.39 3.01
N GLY A 60 0.96 3.20 4.32
CA GLY A 60 2.22 2.75 4.90
C GLY A 60 2.61 1.35 4.41
N ARG A 61 3.86 1.18 3.95
CA ARG A 61 4.43 -0.13 3.60
C ARG A 61 4.38 -1.09 4.78
N ASP A 62 4.68 -0.60 5.98
CA ASP A 62 4.60 -1.36 7.24
C ASP A 62 3.15 -1.75 7.59
N LEU A 63 2.19 -0.87 7.31
CA LEU A 63 0.76 -1.10 7.52
C LEU A 63 0.27 -2.26 6.64
N LEU A 64 0.66 -2.28 5.35
CA LEU A 64 0.37 -3.40 4.45
C LEU A 64 1.00 -4.70 4.96
N SER A 65 2.29 -4.65 5.34
CA SER A 65 3.02 -5.81 5.89
C SER A 65 2.39 -6.36 7.17
N ARG A 66 1.96 -5.51 8.11
CA ARG A 66 1.22 -5.98 9.29
C ARG A 66 -0.16 -6.52 8.92
N GLY A 67 -0.86 -5.81 8.03
CA GLY A 67 -2.22 -6.11 7.58
C GLY A 67 -2.38 -7.46 6.88
N ILE A 68 -1.32 -7.97 6.25
CA ILE A 68 -1.33 -9.33 5.73
C ILE A 68 -1.20 -10.40 6.83
N ARG A 69 -0.71 -10.08 8.04
CA ARG A 69 -0.50 -11.05 9.14
C ARG A 69 -1.60 -10.98 10.21
N THR A 70 -2.08 -9.79 10.51
CA THR A 70 -3.05 -9.53 11.59
C THR A 70 -3.88 -8.29 11.27
N LEU A 71 -4.91 -8.01 12.08
CA LEU A 71 -5.64 -6.75 12.00
C LEU A 71 -4.68 -5.58 12.28
N ALA A 72 -4.60 -4.64 11.34
CA ALA A 72 -3.77 -3.45 11.43
C ALA A 72 -4.49 -2.22 10.85
N GLY A 73 -4.07 -1.04 11.31
CA GLY A 73 -4.58 0.24 10.87
C GLY A 73 -5.65 0.85 11.77
N GLU A 74 -5.77 2.17 11.68
CA GLU A 74 -6.69 3.00 12.44
C GLU A 74 -7.29 4.09 11.54
N GLY A 75 -8.40 4.69 11.97
CA GLY A 75 -9.05 5.78 11.25
C GLY A 75 -9.54 5.34 9.86
N ASP A 76 -8.99 5.97 8.83
CA ASP A 76 -9.43 5.78 7.45
C ASP A 76 -8.95 4.48 6.82
N VAL A 77 -7.95 3.80 7.37
CA VAL A 77 -7.42 2.56 6.78
C VAL A 77 -7.47 1.43 7.80
N ARG A 78 -8.07 0.30 7.42
CA ARG A 78 -7.88 -0.97 8.14
C ARG A 78 -7.59 -2.09 7.15
N ILE A 79 -6.66 -2.96 7.54
CA ILE A 79 -6.20 -4.09 6.74
C ILE A 79 -6.18 -5.32 7.64
N GLN A 80 -6.71 -6.44 7.17
CA GLN A 80 -6.67 -7.69 7.93
C GLN A 80 -6.67 -8.91 7.00
N PRO A 81 -6.05 -10.03 7.41
CA PRO A 81 -6.23 -11.29 6.71
C PRO A 81 -7.68 -11.76 6.80
N THR A 82 -8.17 -12.39 5.75
CA THR A 82 -9.51 -12.97 5.70
C THR A 82 -9.51 -14.28 4.91
N ALA A 83 -10.47 -15.15 5.20
CA ALA A 83 -10.67 -16.36 4.41
C ALA A 83 -11.15 -15.99 2.99
N GLY A 84 -10.74 -16.79 2.00
CA GLY A 84 -11.10 -16.59 0.61
C GLY A 84 -10.37 -17.59 -0.30
N PRO A 85 -10.47 -17.41 -1.62
CA PRO A 85 -9.70 -18.19 -2.59
C PRO A 85 -8.19 -18.12 -2.34
N GLY A 86 -7.47 -19.12 -2.85
CA GLY A 86 -6.02 -19.22 -2.73
C GLY A 86 -5.56 -19.86 -1.41
N ARG A 87 -4.39 -20.54 -1.44
CA ARG A 87 -3.84 -21.24 -0.27
C ARG A 87 -3.52 -20.30 0.90
N ALA A 88 -3.11 -19.07 0.60
CA ALA A 88 -2.80 -18.06 1.60
C ALA A 88 -4.06 -17.32 2.11
N GLY A 89 -5.22 -17.49 1.47
CA GLY A 89 -6.41 -16.69 1.68
C GLY A 89 -6.28 -15.29 1.07
N GLN A 90 -7.10 -14.37 1.57
CA GLN A 90 -7.17 -13.00 1.06
C GLN A 90 -6.81 -11.97 2.14
N VAL A 91 -6.69 -10.72 1.72
CA VAL A 91 -6.61 -9.56 2.59
C VAL A 91 -7.86 -8.72 2.39
N LEU A 92 -8.48 -8.25 3.46
CA LEU A 92 -9.56 -7.27 3.43
C LEU A 92 -8.98 -5.88 3.71
N LEU A 93 -9.10 -4.99 2.73
CA LEU A 93 -8.76 -3.58 2.81
C LEU A 93 -10.04 -2.75 2.98
N ARG A 94 -10.11 -1.95 4.04
CA ARG A 94 -11.19 -0.99 4.30
C ARG A 94 -10.63 0.43 4.25
N LEU A 95 -11.26 1.27 3.43
CA LEU A 95 -10.93 2.68 3.25
C LEU A 95 -12.10 3.59 3.68
N GLY A 96 -11.79 4.67 4.40
CA GLY A 96 -12.71 5.66 4.96
C GLY A 96 -13.17 5.34 6.39
N ALA A 97 -13.14 6.31 7.32
CA ALA A 97 -13.52 6.12 8.72
C ALA A 97 -15.04 6.11 8.98
N LYS A 98 -15.82 6.79 8.14
CA LYS A 98 -17.29 6.90 8.24
C LYS A 98 -17.95 6.54 6.91
N PRO A 99 -19.22 6.08 6.92
CA PRO A 99 -19.94 5.80 5.68
C PRO A 99 -20.00 7.03 4.75
N PRO A 100 -19.85 6.84 3.42
CA PRO A 100 -19.59 5.56 2.76
C PRO A 100 -18.15 5.07 2.94
N ILE A 101 -18.00 3.79 3.33
CA ILE A 101 -16.69 3.11 3.39
C ILE A 101 -16.51 2.24 2.14
N ALA A 102 -15.28 2.13 1.66
CA ALA A 102 -14.93 1.23 0.56
C ALA A 102 -14.26 -0.04 1.10
N LEU A 103 -14.67 -1.19 0.60
CA LEU A 103 -14.15 -2.50 0.99
C LEU A 103 -13.60 -3.21 -0.23
N PHE A 104 -12.41 -3.79 -0.10
CA PHE A 104 -11.75 -4.53 -1.15
C PHE A 104 -11.13 -5.81 -0.62
N THR A 105 -11.11 -6.85 -1.45
CA THR A 105 -10.32 -8.06 -1.18
C THR A 105 -9.35 -8.33 -2.30
N LEU A 106 -8.14 -8.76 -1.94
CA LEU A 106 -7.07 -9.12 -2.86
C LEU A 106 -6.36 -10.39 -2.38
N ASP A 107 -5.67 -11.07 -3.31
CA ASP A 107 -4.89 -12.26 -2.99
C ASP A 107 -3.73 -11.92 -2.04
N ARG A 108 -3.65 -12.66 -0.94
CA ARG A 108 -2.65 -12.40 0.10
C ARG A 108 -1.24 -12.75 -0.37
N ALA A 109 -1.08 -13.82 -1.16
CA ALA A 109 0.23 -14.26 -1.61
C ALA A 109 0.81 -13.27 -2.63
N GLU A 110 -0.02 -12.71 -3.49
CA GLU A 110 0.39 -11.71 -4.47
C GLU A 110 0.84 -10.40 -3.80
N LEU A 111 0.07 -9.89 -2.84
CA LEU A 111 0.47 -8.71 -2.05
C LEU A 111 1.75 -9.00 -1.24
N HIS A 112 1.85 -10.17 -0.62
CA HIS A 112 3.05 -10.56 0.13
C HIS A 112 4.30 -10.62 -0.75
N SER A 113 4.22 -11.27 -1.91
CA SER A 113 5.34 -11.37 -2.85
C SER A 113 5.82 -10.01 -3.31
N TRP A 114 4.90 -9.09 -3.60
CA TRP A 114 5.26 -7.73 -4.00
C TRP A 114 5.92 -6.96 -2.84
N LEU A 115 5.41 -7.10 -1.61
CA LEU A 115 6.05 -6.49 -0.44
C LEU A 115 7.48 -7.02 -0.22
N GLU A 116 7.72 -8.32 -0.39
CA GLU A 116 9.08 -8.88 -0.29
C GLU A 116 10.05 -8.25 -1.30
N GLU A 117 9.60 -7.92 -2.51
CA GLU A 117 10.42 -7.18 -3.49
C GLU A 117 10.78 -5.77 -2.97
N THR A 118 9.85 -5.07 -2.32
CA THR A 118 10.15 -3.76 -1.72
C THR A 118 11.14 -3.85 -0.56
N TRP A 119 11.06 -4.91 0.26
CA TRP A 119 11.98 -5.14 1.38
C TRP A 119 13.37 -5.58 0.91
N ALA A 120 13.45 -6.27 -0.24
CA ALA A 120 14.72 -6.61 -0.85
C ALA A 120 15.49 -5.37 -1.32
N VAL A 121 14.79 -4.31 -1.75
CA VAL A 121 15.41 -3.04 -2.17
C VAL A 121 15.76 -2.16 -0.97
N VAL A 122 14.82 -1.94 -0.04
CA VAL A 122 15.07 -1.21 1.22
C VAL A 122 14.59 -2.06 2.39
N PRO A 123 15.52 -2.75 3.09
CA PRO A 123 15.21 -3.58 4.25
C PRO A 123 14.55 -2.80 5.38
N ALA A 124 13.80 -3.51 6.23
CA ALA A 124 13.23 -2.92 7.43
C ALA A 124 14.34 -2.39 8.36
N GLY A 125 14.21 -1.15 8.80
CA GLY A 125 15.19 -0.42 9.60
C GLY A 125 16.17 0.43 8.78
N ALA A 126 16.28 0.22 7.47
CA ALA A 126 17.14 1.00 6.58
C ALA A 126 16.42 2.20 5.94
N GLU A 127 15.15 2.45 6.30
CA GLU A 127 14.36 3.53 5.71
C GLU A 127 14.93 4.90 6.03
N ALA A 128 15.50 5.06 7.23
CA ALA A 128 16.09 6.32 7.69
C ALA A 128 17.20 6.84 6.76
N ASP A 129 17.95 5.94 6.12
CA ASP A 129 19.03 6.29 5.20
C ASP A 129 18.52 6.83 3.86
N CYS A 130 17.24 6.64 3.57
CA CYS A 130 16.59 7.03 2.32
C CYS A 130 15.70 8.28 2.46
N LEU A 131 15.40 8.70 3.70
CA LEU A 131 14.54 9.85 3.96
C LEU A 131 15.28 11.18 3.81
N ASP A 132 14.60 12.16 3.22
CA ASP A 132 15.08 13.54 3.18
C ASP A 132 14.81 14.24 4.53
N TRP A 133 15.81 14.19 5.40
CA TRP A 133 15.76 14.81 6.73
C TRP A 133 15.76 16.34 6.69
N GLU A 134 16.27 16.98 5.63
CA GLU A 134 16.21 18.44 5.48
C GLU A 134 14.77 18.89 5.22
N PHE A 135 14.07 18.19 4.32
CA PHE A 135 12.65 18.42 4.06
C PHE A 135 11.80 18.25 5.32
N LEU A 136 12.00 17.14 6.05
CA LEU A 136 11.28 16.85 7.30
C LEU A 136 11.57 17.88 8.41
N GLY A 137 12.82 18.34 8.51
CA GLY A 137 13.21 19.40 9.44
C GLY A 137 12.47 20.71 9.16
N GLY A 138 12.30 21.07 7.89
CA GLY A 138 11.51 22.25 7.49
C GLY A 138 10.02 22.14 7.86
N LEU A 139 9.43 20.95 7.75
CA LEU A 139 8.02 20.72 8.08
C LEU A 139 7.74 20.78 9.60
N LEU A 140 8.73 20.43 10.43
CA LEU A 140 8.62 20.44 11.90
C LEU A 140 9.03 21.78 12.53
N ALA A 141 9.82 22.59 11.82
CA ALA A 141 10.27 23.90 12.29
C ALA A 141 9.18 24.99 12.24
N ASP A 142 8.07 24.74 11.54
CA ASP A 142 6.93 25.66 11.39
C ASP A 142 5.83 25.43 12.46
N ARG A 143 6.25 25.12 13.70
CA ARG A 143 5.39 24.86 14.86
C ARG A 143 5.58 25.88 15.98
#